data_AF-A0A0Q4XXR0-F1
#
_entry.id   AF-A0A0Q4XXR0-F1
#
_cell.length_a   1.000
_cell.length_b   1.000
_cell.length_c   1.000
_cell.angle_alpha   90.00
_cell.angle_beta   90.00
_cell.angle_gamma   90.00
#
_symmetry.space_group_name_H-M   'P 1'
#
loop_
_entity.id
_entity.type
_entity.pdbx_description
1 polymer ?
#
loop_
_entity_poly.entity_id
_entity_poly.type
_entity_poly.pdbx_seq_one_letter_code
_entity_poly.pdbx_strand_id
1 'polypeptide(L)'
;MPFPQRLRSAVVLGCLALSVPAGAGPMDTACARDVLVASSMQRQAIDQLEQTGGDDAELCRIWRRHVETMRRVASVYGRCLSGAERSERLAQVMGSEKEFSGLIKGRCRGL
;
A
#
# COMPACT_ATOMS: atom_id res chain seq x y z
N MET A 1 -29.66 -67.01 5.15
CA MET A 1 -29.23 -66.36 3.90
C MET A 1 -28.24 -65.26 4.23
N PRO A 2 -27.20 -65.06 3.41
CA PRO A 2 -25.88 -64.60 3.84
C PRO A 2 -25.61 -63.14 3.46
N PHE A 3 -24.82 -62.39 4.23
CA PHE A 3 -24.03 -61.28 3.70
C PHE A 3 -22.64 -61.24 4.33
N PRO A 4 -21.57 -61.26 3.51
CA PRO A 4 -20.21 -61.55 3.95
C PRO A 4 -19.46 -60.31 4.47
N GLN A 5 -18.60 -60.58 5.47
CA GLN A 5 -17.41 -59.78 5.77
C GLN A 5 -16.59 -59.55 4.50
N ARG A 6 -16.19 -58.30 4.23
CA ARG A 6 -14.80 -57.96 3.84
C ARG A 6 -14.48 -56.53 4.29
N LEU A 7 -13.69 -56.45 5.36
CA LEU A 7 -12.84 -55.29 5.63
C LEU A 7 -12.02 -54.99 4.37
N ARG A 8 -12.12 -53.77 3.87
CA ARG A 8 -11.12 -53.18 2.98
C ARG A 8 -10.78 -51.80 3.51
N SER A 9 -9.83 -51.78 4.44
CA SER A 9 -8.99 -50.62 4.72
C SER A 9 -8.34 -50.20 3.41
N ALA A 10 -8.58 -48.97 2.98
CA ALA A 10 -7.74 -48.28 2.00
C ALA A 10 -7.29 -46.98 2.66
N VAL A 11 -6.00 -46.98 2.97
CA VAL A 11 -5.23 -45.93 3.64
C VAL A 11 -5.38 -44.61 2.90
N VAL A 12 -5.69 -43.56 3.67
CA VAL A 12 -5.60 -42.15 3.29
C VAL A 12 -4.15 -41.85 2.96
N LEU A 13 -3.83 -41.70 1.66
CA LEU A 13 -2.55 -41.12 1.23
C LEU A 13 -2.78 -39.64 0.97
N GLY A 14 -2.64 -38.86 2.03
CA GLY A 14 -2.64 -37.41 1.96
C GLY A 14 -1.41 -36.91 1.21
N CYS A 15 -1.61 -36.41 -0.01
CA CYS A 15 -0.66 -35.51 -0.64
C CYS A 15 -0.82 -34.13 0.00
N LEU A 16 -0.20 -33.92 1.17
CA LEU A 16 0.16 -32.57 1.59
C LEU A 16 1.18 -32.05 0.58
N ALA A 17 0.70 -31.31 -0.42
CA ALA A 17 1.55 -30.40 -1.16
C ALA A 17 2.06 -29.35 -0.15
N LEU A 18 3.28 -29.55 0.34
CA LEU A 18 4.03 -28.47 0.99
C LEU A 18 4.23 -27.38 -0.07
N SER A 19 3.38 -26.37 -0.05
CA SER A 19 3.66 -25.06 -0.62
C SER A 19 4.83 -24.47 0.14
N VAL A 20 6.04 -24.78 -0.32
CA VAL A 20 7.26 -24.09 0.07
C VAL A 20 7.02 -22.61 -0.25
N PRO A 21 7.06 -21.68 0.73
CA PRO A 21 7.06 -20.27 0.39
C PRO A 21 8.37 -20.05 -0.39
N ALA A 22 8.24 -19.81 -1.69
CA ALA A 22 9.34 -19.34 -2.52
C ALA A 22 9.98 -18.16 -1.79
N GLY A 23 11.29 -18.27 -1.54
CA GLY A 23 11.99 -17.52 -0.51
C GLY A 23 11.68 -16.04 -0.53
N ALA A 24 11.23 -15.52 0.62
CA ALA A 24 11.28 -14.10 0.91
C ALA A 24 12.76 -13.69 0.95
N GLY A 25 13.26 -13.15 -0.16
CA GLY A 25 14.62 -12.65 -0.24
C GLY A 25 14.80 -11.43 0.69
N PRO A 26 16.05 -11.01 0.97
CA PRO A 26 16.32 -9.75 1.66
C PRO A 26 15.54 -8.55 1.07
N MET A 27 15.32 -8.59 -0.25
CA MET A 27 14.57 -7.58 -0.99
C MET A 27 13.06 -7.54 -0.63
N ASP A 28 12.44 -8.69 -0.35
CA ASP A 28 11.03 -8.76 0.06
C ASP A 28 10.85 -8.20 1.48
N THR A 29 11.79 -8.48 2.39
CA THR A 29 11.75 -7.93 3.75
C THR A 29 11.96 -6.41 3.78
N ALA A 30 12.84 -5.89 2.93
CA ALA A 30 13.04 -4.46 2.75
C ALA A 30 11.78 -3.79 2.18
N CYS A 31 11.16 -4.38 1.15
CA CYS A 31 9.93 -3.85 0.57
C CYS A 31 8.74 -3.89 1.54
N ALA A 32 8.60 -4.94 2.35
CA ALA A 32 7.57 -5.00 3.38
C ALA A 32 7.70 -3.83 4.37
N ARG A 33 8.93 -3.56 4.84
CA ARG A 33 9.20 -2.42 5.72
C ARG A 33 8.91 -1.09 5.03
N ASP A 34 9.38 -0.91 3.81
CA ASP A 34 9.22 0.34 3.07
C ASP A 34 7.76 0.64 2.78
N VAL A 35 6.95 -0.36 2.44
CA VAL A 35 5.49 -0.22 2.25
C VAL A 35 4.81 0.20 3.55
N LEU A 36 5.17 -0.40 4.69
CA LEU A 36 4.62 -0.01 5.99
C LEU A 36 4.94 1.44 6.34
N VAL A 37 6.20 1.86 6.14
CA VAL A 37 6.63 3.24 6.36
C VAL A 37 5.90 4.19 5.42
N ALA A 38 5.84 3.88 4.12
CA ALA A 38 5.15 4.70 3.13
C ALA A 38 3.65 4.85 3.43
N SER A 39 3.00 3.76 3.87
CA SER A 39 1.60 3.78 4.29
C SER A 39 1.37 4.65 5.53
N SER A 40 2.31 4.64 6.48
CA SER A 40 2.26 5.54 7.64
C SER A 40 2.45 7.00 7.23
N MET A 41 3.41 7.28 6.34
CA MET A 41 3.65 8.63 5.83
C MET A 41 2.42 9.18 5.09
N GLN A 42 1.76 8.34 4.28
CA GLN A 42 0.52 8.70 3.60
C GLN A 42 -0.57 9.12 4.59
N ARG A 43 -0.80 8.30 5.64
CA ARG A 43 -1.80 8.62 6.69
C ARG A 43 -1.48 9.93 7.39
N GLN A 44 -0.25 10.09 7.88
CA GLN A 44 0.17 11.30 8.59
C GLN A 44 0.04 12.57 7.73
N ALA A 45 0.34 12.48 6.43
CA ALA A 45 0.18 13.60 5.51
C ALA A 45 -1.31 14.00 5.37
N ILE A 46 -2.22 13.02 5.31
CA ILE A 46 -3.67 13.25 5.31
C ILE A 46 -4.10 13.89 6.64
N ASP A 47 -3.69 13.32 7.77
CA ASP A 47 -4.04 13.85 9.09
C ASP A 47 -3.56 15.30 9.26
N GLN A 48 -2.42 15.66 8.66
CA GLN A 48 -1.87 17.01 8.71
C GLN A 48 -2.71 18.01 7.87
N LEU A 49 -3.44 17.56 6.85
CA LEU A 49 -4.39 18.41 6.12
C LEU A 49 -5.63 18.74 6.95
N GLU A 50 -6.02 17.89 7.89
CA GLU A 50 -7.19 18.12 8.76
C GLU A 50 -6.88 19.07 9.91
N GLN A 51 -5.61 19.12 10.32
CA GLN A 51 -5.15 19.94 11.44
C GLN A 51 -4.93 21.42 11.06
N THR A 52 -5.25 21.83 9.84
CA THR A 52 -5.04 23.21 9.37
C THR A 52 -6.20 24.15 9.69
N GLY A 53 -5.92 25.17 10.50
CA GLY A 53 -6.75 26.36 10.72
C GLY A 53 -5.98 27.68 10.53
N GLY A 54 -4.89 27.66 9.76
CA GLY A 54 -3.94 28.76 9.58
C GLY A 54 -4.19 29.66 8.36
N ASP A 55 -3.29 30.63 8.16
CA ASP A 55 -3.32 31.53 7.01
C ASP A 55 -2.92 30.83 5.69
N ASP A 56 -3.10 31.54 4.57
CA ASP A 56 -2.84 31.00 3.23
C ASP A 56 -1.38 30.58 3.03
N ALA A 57 -0.41 31.26 3.65
CA ALA A 57 0.99 30.89 3.56
C ALA A 57 1.25 29.54 4.27
N GLU A 58 0.66 29.35 5.45
CA GLU A 58 0.74 28.08 6.17
C GLU A 58 0.09 26.93 5.39
N LEU A 59 -1.13 27.13 4.88
CA LEU A 59 -1.84 26.17 4.04
C LEU A 59 -0.99 25.76 2.82
N CYS A 60 -0.39 26.73 2.14
CA CYS A 60 0.43 26.49 0.97
C CYS A 60 1.70 25.69 1.27
N ARG A 61 2.36 25.91 2.42
CA ARG A 61 3.49 25.07 2.86
C ARG A 61 3.05 23.63 3.10
N ILE A 62 1.90 23.45 3.76
CA ILE A 62 1.37 22.12 4.10
C ILE A 62 1.00 21.34 2.83
N TRP A 63 0.31 21.97 1.88
CA TRP A 63 -0.01 21.34 0.60
C TRP A 63 1.25 20.95 -0.19
N ARG A 64 2.29 21.79 -0.22
CA ARG A 64 3.55 21.45 -0.88
C ARG A 64 4.20 20.22 -0.26
N ARG A 65 4.21 20.14 1.07
CA ARG A 65 4.73 18.98 1.81
C ARG A 65 3.91 17.72 1.58
N HIS A 66 2.59 17.86 1.50
CA HIS A 66 1.67 16.76 1.18
C HIS A 66 1.97 16.19 -0.22
N VAL A 67 2.08 17.05 -1.23
CA VAL A 67 2.42 16.66 -2.61
C VAL A 67 3.76 15.94 -2.67
N GLU A 68 4.79 16.47 -2.00
CA GLU A 68 6.10 15.81 -1.92
C GLU A 68 5.99 14.40 -1.31
N THR A 69 5.25 14.29 -0.21
CA THR A 69 5.04 13.01 0.48
C THR A 69 4.33 12.00 -0.41
N MET A 70 3.26 12.41 -1.11
CA MET A 70 2.53 11.53 -2.01
C MET A 70 3.38 11.04 -3.18
N ARG A 71 4.25 11.88 -3.75
CA ARG A 71 5.23 11.46 -4.78
C ARG A 71 6.22 10.43 -4.26
N ARG A 72 6.72 10.61 -3.02
CA ARG A 72 7.63 9.66 -2.39
C ARG A 72 6.94 8.31 -2.13
N VAL A 73 5.72 8.33 -1.60
CA VAL A 73 4.92 7.14 -1.36
C VAL A 73 4.61 6.40 -2.67
N ALA A 74 4.23 7.14 -3.72
CA ALA A 74 4.00 6.57 -5.05
C ALA A 74 5.23 5.82 -5.59
N SER A 75 6.44 6.38 -5.39
CA SER A 75 7.68 5.71 -5.78
C SER A 75 7.89 4.38 -5.05
N VAL A 76 7.60 4.32 -3.74
CA VAL A 76 7.70 3.07 -2.96
C VAL A 76 6.68 2.05 -3.43
N TYR A 77 5.41 2.43 -3.56
CA TYR A 77 4.36 1.52 -4.04
C TYR A 77 4.65 1.00 -5.46
N GLY A 78 5.14 1.87 -6.34
CA GLY A 78 5.52 1.49 -7.71
C GLY A 78 6.70 0.54 -7.80
N ARG A 79 7.56 0.45 -6.78
CA ARG A 79 8.67 -0.52 -6.75
C ARG A 79 8.31 -1.80 -5.98
N CYS A 80 7.66 -1.66 -4.83
CA CYS A 80 7.51 -2.75 -3.86
C CYS A 80 6.18 -3.50 -3.91
N LEU A 81 5.14 -2.95 -4.53
CA LEU A 81 3.85 -3.63 -4.68
C LEU A 81 3.69 -4.22 -6.08
N SER A 82 2.67 -5.04 -6.32
CA SER A 82 2.34 -5.54 -7.66
C SER A 82 0.83 -5.77 -7.79
N GLY A 83 0.37 -6.12 -9.01
CA GLY A 83 -1.03 -6.46 -9.27
C GLY A 83 -2.04 -5.36 -8.93
N ALA A 84 -3.22 -5.77 -8.49
CA ALA A 84 -4.32 -4.87 -8.11
C ALA A 84 -3.93 -3.94 -6.95
N GLU A 85 -3.21 -4.45 -5.95
CA GLU A 85 -2.79 -3.65 -4.80
C GLU A 85 -1.91 -2.46 -5.23
N ARG A 86 -0.94 -2.67 -6.14
CA ARG A 86 -0.14 -1.57 -6.70
C ARG A 86 -1.05 -0.54 -7.37
N SER A 87 -1.95 -0.98 -8.25
CA SER A 87 -2.81 -0.09 -9.02
C SER A 87 -3.72 0.76 -8.14
N GLU A 88 -4.37 0.15 -7.14
CA GLU A 88 -5.26 0.84 -6.21
C GLU A 88 -4.50 1.86 -5.35
N ARG A 89 -3.38 1.43 -4.74
CA ARG A 89 -2.60 2.33 -3.89
C ARG A 89 -1.97 3.47 -4.68
N LEU A 90 -1.48 3.21 -5.90
CA LEU A 90 -0.97 4.27 -6.78
C LEU A 90 -2.06 5.24 -7.18
N ALA A 91 -3.24 4.76 -7.57
CA ALA A 91 -4.36 5.63 -7.94
C ALA A 91 -4.74 6.58 -6.79
N GLN A 92 -4.75 6.09 -5.55
CA GLN A 92 -5.05 6.91 -4.38
C GLN A 92 -4.02 8.04 -4.18
N VAL A 93 -2.72 7.71 -4.15
CA VAL A 93 -1.69 8.71 -3.84
C VAL A 93 -1.44 9.66 -5.01
N MET A 94 -1.52 9.18 -6.26
CA MET A 94 -1.39 10.02 -7.45
C MET A 94 -2.61 10.92 -7.66
N GLY A 95 -3.81 10.44 -7.32
CA GLY A 95 -5.02 11.25 -7.32
C GLY A 95 -4.89 12.44 -6.35
N SER A 96 -4.48 12.16 -5.11
CA SER A 96 -4.25 13.21 -4.11
C SER A 96 -3.12 14.16 -4.52
N GLU A 97 -1.99 13.64 -5.02
CA GLU A 97 -0.89 14.45 -5.53
C GLU A 97 -1.34 15.45 -6.60
N LYS A 98 -2.15 14.99 -7.56
CA LYS A 98 -2.66 15.80 -8.65
C LYS A 98 -3.61 16.89 -8.16
N GLU A 99 -4.52 16.52 -7.27
CA GLU A 99 -5.49 17.44 -6.66
C GLU A 99 -4.79 18.59 -5.94
N PHE A 100 -3.90 18.27 -5.00
CA PHE A 100 -3.19 19.29 -4.22
C PHE A 100 -2.19 20.08 -5.06
N SER A 101 -1.56 19.47 -6.07
CA SER A 101 -0.77 20.22 -7.06
C SER A 101 -1.61 21.23 -7.83
N GLY A 102 -2.87 20.92 -8.11
CA GLY A 102 -3.84 21.86 -8.70
C GLY A 102 -4.14 23.03 -7.77
N LEU A 103 -4.44 22.75 -6.50
CA LEU A 103 -4.71 23.77 -5.48
C LEU A 103 -3.51 24.72 -5.30
N ILE A 104 -2.29 24.18 -5.24
CA ILE A 104 -1.05 24.98 -5.14
C ILE A 104 -0.93 25.92 -6.34
N LYS A 105 -1.16 25.43 -7.56
CA LYS A 105 -1.06 26.25 -8.78
C LYS A 105 -2.10 27.36 -8.84
N GLY A 106 -3.28 27.13 -8.24
CA GLY A 106 -4.39 28.08 -8.22
C GLY A 106 -4.27 29.14 -7.12
N ARG A 107 -3.83 28.76 -5.91
CA ARG A 107 -3.87 29.63 -4.72
C ARG A 107 -2.51 30.11 -4.24
N CYS A 108 -1.47 29.31 -4.37
CA CYS A 108 -0.19 29.55 -3.71
C CYS A 108 0.81 30.35 -4.56
N ARG A 109 0.34 31.10 -5.57
CA ARG A 109 1.22 31.91 -6.41
C ARG A 109 1.64 33.16 -5.64
N GLY A 110 2.95 33.36 -5.48
CA GLY A 110 3.49 34.53 -4.78
C GLY A 110 3.56 34.38 -3.25
N LEU A 111 3.28 33.17 -2.73
CA LEU A 111 3.47 32.74 -1.35
C LEU A 111 4.50 31.60 -1.30
#